data_AF-A0A8D0BRK6-F1
#
_entry.id   AF-A0A8D0BRK6-F1
#
_cell.length_a   1.000
_cell.length_b   1.000
_cell.length_c   1.000
_cell.angle_alpha   90.00
_cell.angle_beta   90.00
_cell.angle_gamma   90.00
#
_symmetry.space_group_name_H-M   'P 1'
#
loop_
_entity.id
_entity.type
_entity.pdbx_description
1 polymer ?
#
loop_
_entity_poly.entity_id
_entity_poly.type
_entity_poly.pdbx_seq_one_letter_code
_entity_poly.pdbx_strand_id
1 'polypeptide(L)'
;MVLRACYRRPANSMDPAIFIKTFILFLFCRHVVSHCKILRCSSQYLAAMENLPGADPNRTAAYCEALRSYSSCTRKTARTCRGNLAYHSAIYFIEDLMIQNNCSKEGPVSPPRLPAPASNHHLHICDYEKSFARKHGGPPTYQHCAVFGDPHVRTFSDEFYTCQVEGSWPLLDNNYLFVQATSHAVVEEPSADGLSATAI
;
A
#
# COMPACT_ATOMS: atom_id res chain seq x y z
N MET A 1 -22.43 67.45 10.30
CA MET A 1 -21.94 66.17 9.75
C MET A 1 -22.44 65.07 10.69
N VAL A 2 -23.23 64.14 10.14
CA VAL A 2 -24.08 63.19 10.88
C VAL A 2 -23.24 62.06 11.48
N LEU A 3 -23.26 61.89 12.82
CA LEU A 3 -22.67 60.73 13.49
C LEU A 3 -23.74 59.63 13.61
N ARG A 4 -23.49 58.53 12.88
CA ARG A 4 -24.28 57.30 12.86
C ARG A 4 -24.47 56.73 14.27
N ALA A 5 -25.71 56.39 14.61
CA ALA A 5 -26.04 55.53 15.73
C ALA A 5 -25.46 54.11 15.50
N CYS A 6 -24.59 53.65 16.38
CA CYS A 6 -24.15 52.26 16.43
C CYS A 6 -25.16 51.44 17.24
N TYR A 7 -25.94 50.59 16.56
CA TYR A 7 -26.78 49.57 17.19
C TYR A 7 -25.92 48.37 17.60
N ARG A 8 -25.89 48.04 18.89
CA ARG A 8 -25.17 46.89 19.45
C ARG A 8 -26.03 45.64 19.22
N ARG A 9 -25.58 44.70 18.38
CA ARG A 9 -26.17 43.34 18.35
C ARG A 9 -25.88 42.67 19.69
N PRO A 10 -26.86 42.03 20.36
CA PRO A 10 -26.57 41.21 21.52
C PRO A 10 -25.72 40.02 21.06
N ALA A 11 -24.59 39.83 21.73
CA ALA A 11 -23.80 38.62 21.58
C ALA A 11 -24.68 37.45 22.03
N ASN A 12 -24.90 36.49 21.14
CA ASN A 12 -25.54 35.23 21.51
C ASN A 12 -24.74 34.61 22.65
N SER A 13 -25.33 34.60 23.83
CA SER A 13 -24.86 33.84 24.99
C SER A 13 -24.93 32.36 24.62
N MET A 14 -23.85 31.83 24.04
CA MET A 14 -23.74 30.41 23.77
C MET A 14 -23.69 29.67 25.12
N ASP A 15 -24.72 28.86 25.36
CA ASP A 15 -24.94 28.16 26.62
C ASP A 15 -23.78 27.18 26.91
N PRO A 16 -23.07 27.31 28.05
CA PRO A 16 -21.96 26.43 28.41
C PRO A 16 -22.39 24.95 28.51
N ALA A 17 -23.68 24.67 28.74
CA ALA A 17 -24.22 23.32 28.73
C ALA A 17 -24.15 22.66 27.34
N ILE A 18 -24.21 23.45 26.25
CA ILE A 18 -24.08 22.95 24.88
C ILE A 18 -22.63 22.52 24.62
N PHE A 19 -21.65 23.34 25.03
CA PHE A 19 -20.22 23.01 24.92
C PHE A 19 -19.84 21.77 25.73
N ILE A 20 -20.36 21.64 26.95
CA ILE A 20 -20.11 20.46 27.78
C ILE A 20 -20.72 19.21 27.12
N LYS A 21 -21.94 19.30 26.57
CA LYS A 21 -22.58 18.18 25.85
C LYS A 21 -21.83 17.80 24.57
N THR A 22 -21.37 18.76 23.76
CA THR A 22 -20.57 18.47 22.57
C THR A 22 -19.21 17.91 22.92
N PHE A 23 -18.54 18.45 23.94
CA PHE A 23 -17.26 17.93 24.42
C PHE A 23 -17.38 16.50 24.97
N ILE A 24 -18.43 16.22 25.76
CA ILE A 24 -18.78 14.88 26.24
C ILE A 24 -19.07 13.94 25.06
N LEU A 25 -19.81 14.37 24.04
CA LEU A 25 -20.06 13.59 22.82
C LEU A 25 -18.75 13.27 22.09
N PHE A 26 -17.83 14.23 21.94
CA PHE A 26 -16.51 14.01 21.33
C PHE A 26 -15.62 13.07 22.16
N LEU A 27 -15.70 13.13 23.50
CA LEU A 27 -14.96 12.23 24.40
C LEU A 27 -15.50 10.79 24.36
N PHE A 28 -16.82 10.60 24.25
CA PHE A 28 -17.43 9.27 24.07
C PHE A 28 -17.35 8.78 22.60
N CYS A 29 -17.17 9.68 21.63
CA CYS A 29 -16.77 9.39 20.25
C CYS A 29 -15.25 9.24 20.10
N ARG A 30 -14.51 8.82 21.14
CA ARG A 30 -13.22 8.18 20.92
C ARG A 30 -13.46 6.90 20.13
N HIS A 31 -13.40 7.09 18.80
CA HIS A 31 -13.38 6.07 17.78
C HIS A 31 -12.60 4.86 18.28
N VAL A 32 -13.31 3.78 18.59
CA VAL A 32 -12.72 2.45 18.52
C VAL A 32 -12.45 2.23 17.03
N VAL A 33 -11.32 2.73 16.53
CA VAL A 33 -10.85 2.45 15.17
C VAL A 33 -10.37 1.01 15.16
N SER A 34 -11.31 0.09 15.09
CA SER A 34 -11.00 -1.25 14.63
C SER A 34 -10.59 -1.10 13.16
N HIS A 35 -9.29 -1.25 12.87
CA HIS A 35 -8.77 -1.20 11.51
C HIS A 35 -9.34 -2.35 10.67
N CYS A 36 -9.56 -2.08 9.37
CA CYS A 36 -9.94 -3.10 8.41
C CYS A 36 -8.88 -4.21 8.35
N LYS A 37 -9.28 -5.48 8.52
CA LYS A 37 -8.37 -6.63 8.54
C LYS A 37 -8.32 -7.39 7.22
N ILE A 38 -8.60 -6.73 6.09
CA ILE A 38 -8.62 -7.38 4.77
C ILE A 38 -7.28 -8.01 4.39
N LEU A 39 -6.16 -7.30 4.61
CA LEU A 39 -4.83 -7.82 4.29
C LEU A 39 -4.53 -9.12 5.05
N ARG A 40 -5.02 -9.24 6.29
CA ARG A 40 -4.93 -10.49 7.05
C ARG A 40 -5.71 -11.61 6.37
N CYS A 41 -6.95 -11.34 5.94
CA CYS A 41 -7.75 -12.33 5.21
C CYS A 41 -7.07 -12.76 3.90
N SER A 42 -6.51 -11.82 3.14
CA SER A 42 -5.79 -12.11 1.88
C SER A 42 -4.54 -12.94 2.13
N SER A 43 -3.74 -12.61 3.15
CA SER A 43 -2.54 -13.37 3.51
C SER A 43 -2.85 -14.82 3.92
N GLN A 44 -3.95 -15.03 4.66
CA GLN A 44 -4.39 -16.37 5.06
C GLN A 44 -4.86 -17.21 3.86
N TYR A 45 -5.55 -16.58 2.91
CA TYR A 45 -5.94 -17.22 1.66
C TYR A 45 -4.72 -17.64 0.81
N LEU A 46 -3.76 -16.73 0.59
CA LEU A 46 -2.54 -17.04 -0.16
C LEU A 46 -1.74 -18.17 0.48
N ALA A 47 -1.59 -18.14 1.81
CA ALA A 47 -0.93 -19.23 2.53
C ALA A 47 -1.70 -20.57 2.42
N ALA A 48 -3.03 -20.55 2.34
CA ALA A 48 -3.80 -21.77 2.10
C ALA A 48 -3.57 -22.32 0.68
N MET A 49 -3.44 -21.42 -0.31
CA MET A 49 -3.16 -21.76 -1.71
C MET A 49 -1.78 -22.41 -1.92
N GLU A 50 -0.74 -21.94 -1.22
CA GLU A 50 0.61 -22.52 -1.29
C GLU A 50 0.68 -23.96 -0.76
N ASN A 51 -0.19 -24.31 0.19
CA ASN A 51 -0.22 -25.63 0.82
C ASN A 51 -1.11 -26.63 0.06
N LEU A 52 -1.63 -26.27 -1.12
CA LEU A 52 -2.45 -27.17 -1.91
C LEU A 52 -1.59 -28.27 -2.56
N PRO A 53 -1.87 -29.56 -2.30
CA PRO A 53 -1.19 -30.64 -2.99
C PRO A 53 -1.44 -30.57 -4.51
N GLY A 54 -0.45 -30.99 -5.29
CA GLY A 54 -0.51 -31.03 -6.76
C GLY A 54 -1.65 -31.89 -7.31
N ALA A 55 -1.87 -31.81 -8.64
CA ALA A 55 -3.00 -32.35 -9.42
C ALA A 55 -3.70 -33.61 -8.84
N ASP A 56 -4.72 -33.37 -8.01
CA ASP A 56 -5.61 -34.37 -7.39
C ASP A 56 -7.03 -33.76 -7.38
N PRO A 57 -8.13 -34.50 -7.61
CA PRO A 57 -9.49 -34.04 -7.31
C PRO A 57 -9.67 -33.45 -5.89
N ASN A 58 -8.84 -33.85 -4.93
CA ASN A 58 -8.77 -33.25 -3.59
C ASN A 58 -8.32 -31.77 -3.61
N ARG A 59 -7.64 -31.33 -4.68
CA ARG A 59 -7.22 -29.94 -4.91
C ARG A 59 -8.41 -29.01 -5.07
N THR A 60 -9.46 -29.42 -5.81
CA THR A 60 -10.66 -28.60 -6.01
C THR A 60 -11.44 -28.44 -4.70
N ALA A 61 -11.52 -29.50 -3.90
CA ALA A 61 -12.15 -29.45 -2.58
C ALA A 61 -11.42 -28.50 -1.62
N ALA A 62 -10.09 -28.62 -1.52
CA ALA A 62 -9.26 -27.76 -0.68
C ALA A 62 -9.21 -26.31 -1.19
N TYR A 63 -9.27 -26.10 -2.50
CA TYR A 63 -9.42 -24.78 -3.11
C TYR A 63 -10.75 -24.12 -2.72
N CYS A 64 -11.86 -24.84 -2.85
CA CYS A 64 -13.17 -24.35 -2.41
C CYS A 64 -13.24 -24.10 -0.89
N GLU A 65 -12.58 -24.94 -0.08
CA GLU A 65 -12.43 -24.69 1.36
C GLU A 65 -11.67 -23.39 1.65
N ALA A 66 -10.57 -23.13 0.93
CA ALA A 66 -9.82 -21.88 1.04
C ALA A 66 -10.67 -20.66 0.67
N LEU A 67 -11.45 -20.73 -0.42
CA LEU A 67 -12.36 -19.66 -0.83
C LEU A 67 -13.49 -19.41 0.19
N ARG A 68 -14.11 -20.47 0.73
CA ARG A 68 -15.10 -20.33 1.82
C ARG A 68 -14.49 -19.68 3.05
N SER A 69 -13.26 -20.03 3.38
CA SER A 69 -12.51 -19.43 4.49
C SER A 69 -12.24 -17.95 4.27
N TYR A 70 -11.84 -17.58 3.05
CA TYR A 70 -11.64 -16.19 2.68
C TYR A 70 -12.95 -15.39 2.77
N SER A 71 -14.04 -15.93 2.22
CA SER A 71 -15.39 -15.35 2.31
C SER A 71 -15.87 -15.15 3.76
N SER A 72 -15.63 -16.13 4.63
CA SER A 72 -15.96 -16.04 6.05
C SER A 72 -15.15 -14.94 6.75
N CYS A 73 -13.85 -14.83 6.44
CA CYS A 73 -12.98 -13.80 7.00
C CYS A 73 -13.41 -12.39 6.58
N THR A 74 -13.69 -12.17 5.29
CA THR A 74 -14.13 -10.86 4.78
C THR A 74 -15.45 -10.44 5.40
N ARG A 75 -16.44 -11.34 5.49
CA ARG A 75 -17.72 -11.07 6.18
C ARG A 75 -17.55 -10.62 7.63
N LYS A 76 -16.64 -11.26 8.39
CA LYS A 76 -16.38 -10.90 9.80
C LYS A 76 -15.76 -9.50 9.97
N THR A 77 -15.01 -9.02 8.99
CA THR A 77 -14.36 -7.69 9.04
C THR A 77 -15.15 -6.58 8.33
N ALA A 78 -16.30 -6.89 7.71
CA ALA A 78 -17.07 -5.98 6.85
C ALA A 78 -17.37 -4.60 7.48
N ARG A 79 -17.76 -4.55 8.76
CA ARG A 79 -18.08 -3.29 9.46
C ARG A 79 -16.92 -2.30 9.47
N THR A 80 -15.70 -2.82 9.62
CA THR A 80 -14.46 -2.04 9.70
C THR A 80 -13.88 -1.67 8.33
N CYS A 81 -14.40 -2.29 7.27
CA CYS A 81 -13.87 -2.18 5.91
C CYS A 81 -14.79 -1.42 4.94
N ARG A 82 -15.80 -0.70 5.42
CA ARG A 82 -16.81 -0.02 4.58
C ARG A 82 -16.23 0.86 3.46
N GLY A 83 -15.13 1.57 3.74
CA GLY A 83 -14.44 2.45 2.78
C GLY A 83 -13.12 1.89 2.23
N ASN A 84 -12.85 0.58 2.38
CA ASN A 84 -11.61 -0.01 1.93
C ASN A 84 -11.77 -0.61 0.54
N LEU A 85 -11.02 -0.09 -0.45
CA LEU A 85 -11.08 -0.57 -1.83
C LEU A 85 -10.68 -2.05 -1.95
N ALA A 86 -9.58 -2.46 -1.31
CA ALA A 86 -9.11 -3.84 -1.36
C ALA A 86 -10.13 -4.84 -0.82
N TYR A 87 -10.91 -4.45 0.20
CA TYR A 87 -12.02 -5.26 0.71
C TYR A 87 -13.10 -5.46 -0.37
N HIS A 88 -13.55 -4.37 -1.00
CA HIS A 88 -14.59 -4.47 -2.04
C HIS A 88 -14.11 -5.26 -3.25
N SER A 89 -12.86 -5.03 -3.69
CA SER A 89 -12.23 -5.85 -4.73
C SER A 89 -12.16 -7.33 -4.34
N ALA A 90 -11.79 -7.64 -3.09
CA ALA A 90 -11.71 -9.01 -2.61
C ALA A 90 -13.08 -9.71 -2.59
N ILE A 91 -14.17 -9.02 -2.26
CA ILE A 91 -15.52 -9.61 -2.28
C ILE A 91 -15.86 -10.09 -3.70
N TYR A 92 -15.69 -9.25 -4.71
CA TYR A 92 -15.95 -9.63 -6.11
C TYR A 92 -15.02 -10.75 -6.58
N PHE A 93 -13.74 -10.67 -6.23
CA PHE A 93 -12.76 -11.71 -6.56
C PHE A 93 -13.15 -13.07 -5.97
N ILE A 94 -13.60 -13.12 -4.71
CA ILE A 94 -14.05 -14.38 -4.08
C ILE A 94 -15.28 -14.93 -4.80
N GLU A 95 -16.25 -14.08 -5.13
CA GLU A 95 -17.47 -14.52 -5.82
C GLU A 95 -17.18 -15.08 -7.21
N ASP A 96 -16.34 -14.41 -7.99
CA ASP A 96 -15.91 -14.84 -9.32
C ASP A 96 -15.20 -16.20 -9.26
N LEU A 97 -14.22 -16.36 -8.36
CA LEU A 97 -13.50 -17.64 -8.21
C LEU A 97 -14.40 -18.78 -7.74
N MET A 98 -15.39 -18.51 -6.89
CA MET A 98 -16.36 -19.52 -6.46
C MET A 98 -17.21 -20.01 -7.64
N ILE A 99 -17.62 -19.10 -8.53
CA ILE A 99 -18.38 -19.44 -9.75
C ILE A 99 -17.50 -20.22 -10.73
N GLN A 100 -16.30 -19.72 -11.02
CA GLN A 100 -15.39 -20.35 -11.99
C GLN A 100 -15.02 -21.79 -11.62
N ASN A 101 -14.97 -22.10 -10.32
CA ASN A 101 -14.58 -23.42 -9.82
C ASN A 101 -15.78 -24.26 -9.33
N ASN A 102 -17.02 -23.82 -9.59
CA ASN A 102 -18.25 -24.50 -9.16
C ASN A 102 -18.27 -24.85 -7.65
N CYS A 103 -17.77 -23.93 -6.81
CA CYS A 103 -17.71 -24.13 -5.38
C CYS A 103 -19.08 -23.88 -4.72
N SER A 104 -19.56 -24.81 -3.89
CA SER A 104 -20.70 -24.56 -3.01
C SER A 104 -20.36 -23.51 -1.95
N LYS A 105 -21.30 -22.60 -1.63
CA LYS A 105 -21.12 -21.58 -0.57
C LYS A 105 -21.12 -22.20 0.83
N GLU A 106 -21.83 -23.30 0.99
CA GLU A 106 -21.88 -24.11 2.21
C GLU A 106 -20.80 -25.20 2.17
N GLY A 107 -20.19 -25.48 3.32
CA GLY A 107 -19.16 -26.50 3.45
C GLY A 107 -18.16 -26.18 4.55
N PRO A 108 -17.14 -27.04 4.70
CA PRO A 108 -16.09 -26.81 5.68
C PRO A 108 -15.35 -25.51 5.36
N VAL A 109 -14.98 -24.82 6.43
CA VAL A 109 -14.10 -23.66 6.44
C VAL A 109 -12.86 -24.10 7.19
N SER A 110 -11.69 -23.74 6.67
CA SER A 110 -10.42 -24.07 7.32
C SER A 110 -10.44 -23.55 8.76
N PRO A 111 -9.98 -24.37 9.73
CA PRO A 111 -9.96 -23.95 11.12
C PRO A 111 -9.16 -22.65 11.24
N PRO A 112 -9.57 -21.72 12.12
CA PRO A 112 -8.81 -20.48 12.31
C PRO A 112 -7.40 -20.87 12.74
N ARG A 113 -6.42 -20.67 11.84
CA ARG A 113 -5.01 -20.84 12.20
C ARG A 113 -4.77 -19.92 13.39
N LEU A 114 -4.43 -20.52 14.52
CA LEU A 114 -3.80 -19.79 15.60
C LEU A 114 -2.61 -19.04 14.97
N PRO A 115 -2.32 -17.80 15.41
CA PRO A 115 -1.12 -17.13 14.95
C PRO A 115 0.02 -18.10 15.16
N ALA A 116 0.63 -18.60 14.08
CA ALA A 116 1.88 -19.30 14.20
C ALA A 116 2.79 -18.33 14.97
N PRO A 117 3.57 -18.79 15.97
CA PRO A 117 4.58 -17.93 16.56
C PRO A 117 5.35 -17.35 15.39
N ALA A 118 5.32 -16.02 15.25
CA ALA A 118 5.84 -15.34 14.07
C ALA A 118 7.22 -15.91 13.81
N SER A 119 7.36 -16.74 12.78
CA SER A 119 8.67 -17.23 12.44
C SER A 119 9.39 -15.97 11.97
N ASN A 120 10.40 -15.56 12.72
CA ASN A 120 11.19 -14.36 12.40
C ASN A 120 11.77 -14.44 10.98
N HIS A 121 11.69 -15.59 10.30
CA HIS A 121 12.03 -15.77 8.90
C HIS A 121 11.35 -14.77 7.96
N HIS A 122 10.12 -14.30 8.23
CA HIS A 122 9.46 -13.30 7.38
C HIS A 122 10.05 -11.89 7.52
N LEU A 123 10.59 -11.54 8.70
CA LEU A 123 11.19 -10.22 8.93
C LEU A 123 12.52 -10.04 8.20
N HIS A 124 13.20 -11.14 7.86
CA HIS A 124 14.49 -11.09 7.16
C HIS A 124 14.37 -11.09 5.64
N ILE A 125 13.19 -11.37 5.06
CA ILE A 125 12.99 -11.37 3.60
C ILE A 125 13.06 -9.94 3.04
N CYS A 126 12.52 -8.96 3.77
CA CYS A 126 12.57 -7.54 3.37
C CYS A 126 13.87 -6.84 3.76
N ASP A 127 14.80 -7.54 4.41
CA ASP A 127 16.10 -7.02 4.81
C ASP A 127 17.17 -7.54 3.85
N TYR A 128 17.41 -6.76 2.79
CA TYR A 128 18.37 -7.09 1.73
C TYR A 128 19.77 -7.32 2.31
N GLU A 129 20.23 -6.47 3.24
CA GLU A 129 21.58 -6.55 3.82
C GLU A 129 21.79 -7.86 4.57
N LYS A 130 20.86 -8.21 5.47
CA LYS A 130 20.95 -9.47 6.22
C LYS A 130 20.82 -10.69 5.32
N SER A 131 19.93 -10.63 4.33
CA SER A 131 19.75 -11.72 3.37
C SER A 131 20.98 -11.93 2.49
N PHE A 132 21.63 -10.84 2.05
CA PHE A 132 22.85 -10.88 1.26
C PHE A 132 24.02 -11.44 2.08
N ALA A 133 24.22 -10.95 3.31
CA ALA A 133 25.31 -11.40 4.19
C ALA A 133 25.24 -12.89 4.50
N ARG A 134 24.05 -13.42 4.73
CA ARG A 134 23.85 -14.87 4.93
C ARG A 134 24.20 -15.69 3.69
N LYS A 135 23.88 -15.18 2.49
CA LYS A 135 24.07 -15.92 1.24
C LYS A 135 25.51 -15.84 0.72
N HIS A 136 26.17 -14.71 0.91
CA HIS A 136 27.47 -14.41 0.30
C HIS A 136 28.61 -14.22 1.32
N GLY A 137 28.34 -14.35 2.62
CA GLY A 137 29.37 -14.35 3.67
C GLY A 137 29.91 -12.95 4.04
N GLY A 138 29.26 -11.86 3.62
CA GLY A 138 29.69 -10.49 3.92
C GLY A 138 28.67 -9.44 3.48
N PRO A 139 28.81 -8.18 3.90
CA PRO A 139 27.89 -7.11 3.53
C PRO A 139 27.95 -6.81 2.02
N PRO A 140 26.86 -6.34 1.41
CA PRO A 140 26.87 -5.93 0.01
C PRO A 140 27.70 -4.65 -0.19
N THR A 141 28.26 -4.50 -1.39
CA THR A 141 28.88 -3.25 -1.84
C THR A 141 27.89 -2.46 -2.68
N TYR A 142 27.68 -1.19 -2.35
CA TYR A 142 26.77 -0.31 -3.06
C TYR A 142 27.49 0.54 -4.12
N GLN A 143 26.88 0.65 -5.29
CA GLN A 143 27.29 1.56 -6.36
C GLN A 143 26.24 2.66 -6.49
N HIS A 144 26.67 3.85 -6.90
CA HIS A 144 25.80 5.02 -6.97
C HIS A 144 25.82 5.59 -8.39
N CYS A 145 24.65 5.88 -8.93
CA CYS A 145 24.49 6.72 -10.11
C CYS A 145 23.55 7.87 -9.77
N ALA A 146 23.70 9.01 -10.41
CA ALA A 146 22.85 10.17 -10.16
C ALA A 146 22.68 11.00 -11.43
N VAL A 147 21.54 11.70 -11.51
CA VAL A 147 21.30 12.74 -12.51
C VAL A 147 20.80 13.98 -11.79
N PHE A 148 21.36 15.14 -12.09
CA PHE A 148 21.02 16.41 -11.45
C PHE A 148 21.24 17.59 -12.41
N GLY A 149 20.55 18.70 -12.18
CA GLY A 149 20.68 19.90 -13.01
C GLY A 149 20.33 19.67 -14.49
N ASP A 150 21.09 20.31 -15.38
CA ASP A 150 21.07 20.22 -16.85
C ASP A 150 21.95 19.06 -17.33
N PRO A 151 21.36 17.94 -17.79
CA PRO A 151 21.49 16.71 -17.04
C PRO A 151 22.96 16.31 -16.87
N HIS A 152 23.48 16.62 -15.68
CA HIS A 152 24.74 16.13 -15.20
C HIS A 152 24.53 14.72 -14.70
N VAL A 153 25.27 13.77 -15.27
CA VAL A 153 25.17 12.35 -14.95
C VAL A 153 26.44 11.93 -14.22
N ARG A 154 26.29 11.33 -13.04
CA ARG A 154 27.31 10.52 -12.39
C ARG A 154 27.04 9.05 -12.69
N THR A 155 27.98 8.39 -13.36
CA THR A 155 27.89 6.95 -13.67
C THR A 155 28.23 6.09 -12.44
N PHE A 156 27.98 4.78 -12.54
CA PHE A 156 28.41 3.82 -11.50
C PHE A 156 29.93 3.73 -11.33
N SER A 157 30.70 4.14 -12.35
CA SER A 157 32.17 4.26 -12.32
C SER A 157 32.66 5.57 -11.72
N ASP A 158 31.76 6.39 -11.16
CA ASP A 158 32.07 7.73 -10.62
C ASP A 158 32.59 8.72 -11.68
N GLU A 159 32.24 8.51 -12.94
CA GLU A 159 32.53 9.45 -14.03
C GLU A 159 31.40 10.47 -14.16
N PHE A 160 31.75 11.70 -14.53
CA PHE A 160 30.82 12.81 -14.63
C PHE A 160 30.69 13.28 -16.08
N TYR A 161 29.45 13.37 -16.55
CA TYR A 161 29.11 13.86 -17.89
C TYR A 161 28.06 14.95 -17.79
N THR A 162 28.12 15.90 -18.72
CA THR A 162 27.04 16.85 -18.97
C THR A 162 26.41 16.48 -20.31
N CYS A 163 25.16 16.08 -20.28
CA CYS A 163 24.47 15.59 -21.47
C CYS A 163 23.44 16.62 -21.92
N GLN A 164 23.35 16.87 -23.23
CA GLN A 164 22.22 17.60 -23.81
C GLN A 164 21.24 16.58 -24.39
N VAL A 165 20.25 16.21 -23.58
CA VAL A 165 19.21 15.25 -23.95
C VAL A 165 17.85 15.88 -23.72
N GLU A 166 16.96 15.75 -24.69
CA GLU A 166 15.58 16.22 -24.61
C GLU A 166 14.63 15.03 -24.64
N GLY A 167 13.55 15.10 -23.85
CA GLY A 167 12.57 14.03 -23.76
C GLY A 167 12.98 12.93 -22.77
N SER A 168 12.44 11.73 -22.95
CA SER A 168 12.62 10.61 -22.02
C SER A 168 13.73 9.67 -22.44
N TRP A 169 14.58 9.28 -21.50
CA TRP A 169 15.74 8.44 -21.72
C TRP A 169 15.99 7.48 -20.53
N PRO A 170 16.55 6.28 -20.78
CA PRO A 170 16.82 5.31 -19.74
C PRO A 170 18.07 5.71 -18.94
N LEU A 171 17.92 5.94 -17.65
CA LEU A 171 19.04 6.15 -16.72
C LEU A 171 19.60 4.79 -16.24
N LEU A 172 18.72 3.82 -16.00
CA LEU A 172 19.08 2.45 -15.64
C LEU A 172 18.09 1.51 -16.31
N ASP A 173 18.62 0.50 -17.00
CA ASP A 173 17.82 -0.59 -17.54
C ASP A 173 18.55 -1.89 -17.27
N ASN A 174 18.05 -2.67 -16.30
CA ASN A 174 18.58 -3.99 -16.00
C ASN A 174 17.44 -4.95 -15.62
N ASN A 175 17.79 -6.23 -15.43
CA ASN A 175 16.82 -7.29 -15.13
C ASN A 175 16.02 -7.12 -13.83
N TYR A 176 16.36 -6.14 -12.99
CA TYR A 176 15.80 -5.93 -11.66
C TYR A 176 15.12 -4.59 -11.47
N LEU A 177 15.54 -3.55 -12.22
CA LEU A 177 15.07 -2.19 -12.04
C LEU A 177 15.17 -1.41 -13.35
N PHE A 178 14.11 -0.67 -13.66
CA PHE A 178 14.09 0.30 -14.76
C PHE A 178 13.89 1.71 -14.20
N VAL A 179 14.80 2.62 -14.56
CA VAL A 179 14.73 4.04 -14.19
C VAL A 179 14.78 4.88 -15.45
N GLN A 180 13.74 5.68 -15.64
CA GLN A 180 13.64 6.62 -16.76
C GLN A 180 13.73 8.04 -16.24
N ALA A 181 14.56 8.85 -16.89
CA ALA A 181 14.63 10.28 -16.69
C ALA A 181 14.01 11.01 -17.88
N THR A 182 13.40 12.16 -17.63
CA THR A 182 12.81 13.02 -18.65
C THR A 182 13.33 14.44 -18.45
N SER A 183 13.93 15.00 -19.50
CA SER A 183 14.46 16.36 -19.53
C SER A 183 13.67 17.23 -20.51
N HIS A 184 13.47 18.50 -20.16
CA HIS A 184 12.80 19.49 -21.00
C HIS A 184 13.40 20.88 -20.78
N ALA A 185 13.42 21.70 -21.83
CA ALA A 185 13.87 23.08 -21.75
C ALA A 185 12.85 23.93 -20.97
N VAL A 186 13.32 24.73 -20.01
CA VAL A 186 12.46 25.70 -19.32
C VAL A 186 12.44 26.99 -20.13
N VAL A 187 11.27 27.31 -20.69
CA VAL A 187 11.09 28.38 -21.70
C VAL A 187 11.33 29.81 -21.16
N GLU A 188 11.41 30.01 -19.84
CA GLU A 188 11.61 31.36 -19.25
C GLU A 188 13.07 31.74 -18.98
N GLU A 189 14.03 30.82 -19.07
CA GLU A 189 15.47 31.09 -18.91
C GLU A 189 16.27 30.16 -19.83
N PRO A 190 17.02 30.67 -20.82
CA PRO A 190 17.75 29.86 -21.82
C PRO A 190 18.92 29.01 -21.25
N SER A 191 19.03 28.91 -19.92
CA SER A 191 20.05 28.14 -19.19
C SER A 191 19.45 27.25 -18.09
N ALA A 192 18.12 27.18 -17.96
CA ALA A 192 17.46 26.33 -16.98
C ALA A 192 16.79 25.14 -17.70
N ASP A 193 17.25 23.94 -17.39
CA ASP A 193 16.61 22.69 -17.85
C ASP A 193 15.92 21.99 -16.68
N GLY A 194 14.70 21.49 -16.92
CA GLY A 194 13.91 20.76 -15.94
C GLY A 194 14.09 19.26 -16.08
N LEU A 195 14.39 18.58 -14.97
CA LEU A 195 14.61 17.14 -14.91
C LEU A 195 13.60 16.44 -13.97
N SER A 196 12.99 15.36 -14.44
CA SER A 196 12.16 14.45 -13.64
C SER A 196 12.61 13.01 -13.84
N ALA A 197 12.49 12.16 -12.82
CA ALA A 197 12.87 10.74 -12.91
C ALA A 197 11.83 9.84 -12.24
N THR A 198 11.52 8.72 -12.89
CA THR A 198 10.60 7.68 -12.40
C THR A 198 11.29 6.32 -12.42
N ALA A 199 11.13 5.56 -11.35
CA ALA A 199 11.60 4.18 -11.24
C ALA A 199 10.39 3.23 -11.19
N ILE A 200 10.46 2.13 -11.94
CA ILE A 200 9.43 1.08 -12.03
C ILE A 200 10.06 -0.27 -11.69
#